data_AF-A0A703UMD7-F1
#
_entry.id   AF-A0A703UMD7-F1
#
_cell.length_a   1.000
_cell.length_b   1.000
_cell.length_c   1.000
_cell.angle_alpha   90.00
_cell.angle_beta   90.00
_cell.angle_gamma   90.00
#
_symmetry.space_group_name_H-M   'P 1'
#
loop_
_entity.id
_entity.type
_entity.pdbx_description
1 polymer ?
#
loop_
_entity_poly.entity_id
_entity_poly.type
_entity_poly.pdbx_seq_one_letter_code
_entity_poly.pdbx_strand_id
1 'polypeptide(L)' 'VCKALHTGARHQVWQIEIFDEQGRLCCSSRLTTAIV' A
#
# COMPACT_ATOMS: atom_id res chain seq x y z
N VAL A 1 -4.73 6.22 2.17
CA VAL A 1 -4.28 6.25 0.75
C VAL A 1 -3.71 4.89 0.37
N CYS A 2 -4.04 4.38 -0.82
CA CYS A 2 -3.42 3.18 -1.38
C CYS A 2 -2.83 3.53 -2.74
N LYS A 3 -1.52 3.33 -2.91
CA LYS A 3 -0.81 3.62 -4.16
C LYS A 3 0.04 2.44 -4.57
N ALA A 4 0.00 2.12 -5.86
CA ALA A 4 0.89 1.10 -6.41
C ALA A 4 2.34 1.60 -6.39
N LEU A 5 3.25 0.78 -5.90
CA LEU A 5 4.69 1.01 -6.00
C LEU A 5 5.31 0.20 -7.15
N HIS A 6 4.79 -1.00 -7.38
CA HIS A 6 5.19 -1.87 -8.47
C HIS A 6 4.01 -2.73 -8.91
N THR A 7 3.68 -2.73 -10.19
CA THR A 7 2.59 -3.55 -10.76
C THR A 7 3.16 -4.56 -11.76
N GLY A 8 4.02 -5.43 -11.28
CA GLY A 8 4.60 -6.50 -12.09
C GLY A 8 3.59 -7.56 -12.48
N ALA A 9 3.87 -8.27 -13.57
CA ALA A 9 2.97 -9.32 -14.10
C ALA A 9 2.81 -10.54 -13.17
N ARG A 10 3.76 -10.77 -12.25
CA ARG A 10 3.71 -11.88 -11.27
C ARG A 10 3.46 -11.43 -9.85
N HIS A 11 3.96 -10.25 -9.49
CA HIS A 11 3.83 -9.70 -8.16
C HIS A 11 3.54 -8.21 -8.22
N GLN A 12 2.70 -7.75 -7.30
CA GLN A 12 2.44 -6.33 -7.13
C GLN A 12 2.83 -5.90 -5.72
N VAL A 13 3.29 -4.67 -5.60
CA VAL A 13 3.68 -4.05 -4.32
C VAL A 13 2.90 -2.75 -4.18
N TRP A 14 2.26 -2.60 -3.02
CA TRP A 14 1.39 -1.49 -2.70
C TRP A 14 1.85 -0.78 -1.43
N GLN A 15 1.85 0.54 -1.45
CA GLN A 15 2.04 1.37 -0.27
C GLN A 15 0.67 1.80 0.25
N ILE A 16 0.44 1.55 1.53
CA ILE A 16 -0.80 1.90 2.22
C ILE A 16 -0.45 2.84 3.37
N GLU A 17 -1.08 4.00 3.38
CA GLU A 17 -0.97 5.00 4.43
C GLU A 17 -2.34 5.18 5.07
N ILE A 18 -2.41 5.02 6.39
CA ILE A 18 -3.62 5.14 7.21
C ILE A 18 -3.45 6.38 8.09
N PHE A 19 -4.49 7.21 8.13
CA PHE A 19 -4.50 8.48 8.84
C PHE A 19 -5.61 8.48 9.89
N ASP A 20 -5.38 9.18 11.00
CA ASP A 20 -6.41 9.41 12.02
C ASP A 20 -7.40 10.51 11.61
N GLU A 21 -8.39 10.79 12.46
CA GLU A 21 -9.41 11.81 12.22
C GLU A 21 -8.85 13.24 12.10
N GLN A 22 -7.67 13.49 12.66
CA GLN A 22 -6.96 14.77 12.52
C GLN A 22 -6.08 14.81 11.25
N GLY A 23 -6.12 13.77 10.43
CA GLY A 23 -5.32 13.66 9.20
C GLY A 23 -3.84 13.33 9.45
N ARG A 24 -3.46 12.88 10.65
CA ARG A 24 -2.08 12.52 10.96
C ARG A 24 -1.82 11.08 10.52
N LEU A 25 -0.67 10.84 9.91
CA LEU A 25 -0.25 9.48 9.55
C LEU A 25 -0.05 8.65 10.82
N CYS A 26 -0.82 7.58 10.96
CA CYS A 26 -0.74 6.70 12.13
C CYS A 26 -0.18 5.30 11.78
N CYS A 27 -0.28 4.87 10.52
CA CYS A 27 0.31 3.62 10.06
C CYS A 27 0.76 3.73 8.60
N SER A 28 1.94 3.18 8.33
CA SER A 28 2.51 2.99 7.00
C SER A 28 2.79 1.51 6.81
N SER A 29 2.16 0.91 5.80
CA SER A 29 2.26 -0.53 5.52
C SER A 29 2.60 -0.79 4.06
N ARG A 30 3.23 -1.94 3.82
CA ARG A 30 3.56 -2.45 2.49
C ARG A 30 2.93 -3.81 2.29
N LEU A 31 2.17 -3.94 1.21
CA LEU A 31 1.55 -5.20 0.81
C LEU A 31 2.20 -5.71 -0.48
N THR A 32 2.64 -6.97 -0.46
CA THR A 32 3.07 -7.69 -1.66
C THR A 32 2.05 -8.77 -1.98
N THR A 33 1.51 -8.76 -3.19
CA THR A 33 0.58 -9.80 -3.67
C THR A 33 1.23 -10.63 -4.78
N ALA A 34 0.78 -11.86 -4.94
CA ALA A 34 1.06 -12.68 -6.12
C ALA A 34 -0.15 -12.63 -7.05
N ILE A 35 0.09 -12.56 -8.36
CA ILE A 35 -0.94 -12.74 -9.40
C ILE A 35 -0.99 -14.22 -9.74
N VAL A 36 -2.17 -14.82 -9.62
CA VAL A 36 -2.44 -16.25 -9.84
C VAL A 36 -3.47 -16.43 -10.94
#